data_AF-A0A9E6JWD0-F1
#
_entry.id   AF-A0A9E6JWD0-F1
#
_cell.length_a   1.000
_cell.length_b   1.000
_cell.length_c   1.000
_cell.angle_alpha   90.00
_cell.angle_beta   90.00
_cell.angle_gamma   90.00
#
_symmetry.space_group_name_H-M   'P 1'
#
loop_
_entity.id
_entity.type
_entity.pdbx_description
1 polymer ?
#
loop_
_entity_poly.entity_id
_entity_poly.type
_entity_poly.pdbx_seq_one_letter_code
_entity_poly.pdbx_strand_id
1 'polypeptide(L)'
;MKAKHEGGLYDPQFEHDACGVGFVANIKGVKSHQIIKQGLQVLVNMKHRGATGYEKNTGDGAGILMQIPDKFMRKACAERNIELPPAGQYGVGMVFLPPDLSQRRAIEDICRQMVQAEGQKYLGLRKVPTDNST
;
A
#
# COMPACT_ATOMS: atom_id res chain seq x y z
N MET A 1 -24.51 10.45 43.27
CA MET A 1 -23.25 11.15 43.64
C MET A 1 -22.38 11.24 42.39
N LYS A 2 -22.14 12.45 41.87
CA LYS A 2 -21.23 12.66 40.72
C LYS A 2 -19.81 12.83 41.26
N ALA A 3 -18.87 12.03 40.76
CA ALA A 3 -17.46 12.19 41.04
C ALA A 3 -16.93 13.48 40.40
N LYS A 4 -16.11 14.20 41.15
CA LYS A 4 -15.50 15.48 40.81
C LYS A 4 -14.30 15.20 39.89
N HIS A 5 -14.33 15.68 38.64
CA HIS A 5 -13.17 15.63 37.75
C HIS A 5 -12.29 16.87 37.99
N GLU A 6 -11.13 16.64 38.59
CA GLU A 6 -10.03 17.60 38.63
C GLU A 6 -9.25 17.48 37.30
N GLY A 7 -9.42 18.43 36.37
CA GLY A 7 -8.57 18.54 35.17
C GLY A 7 -9.27 19.02 33.89
N GLY A 8 -9.27 20.33 33.63
CA GLY A 8 -9.50 20.94 32.30
C GLY A 8 -10.93 20.96 31.76
N LEU A 9 -11.15 21.77 30.70
CA LEU A 9 -12.39 21.82 29.89
C LEU A 9 -12.53 20.63 28.91
N TYR A 10 -11.58 19.70 28.95
CA TYR A 10 -11.55 18.52 28.10
C TYR A 10 -12.52 17.47 28.63
N ASP A 11 -13.46 17.04 27.80
CA ASP A 11 -14.31 15.89 28.08
C ASP A 11 -13.84 14.70 27.21
N PRO A 12 -13.31 13.62 27.82
CA PRO A 12 -12.87 12.42 27.09
C PRO A 12 -13.96 11.77 26.23
N GLN A 13 -15.23 12.12 26.43
CA GLN A 13 -16.34 11.65 25.59
C GLN A 13 -16.25 12.13 24.13
N PHE A 14 -15.46 13.18 23.85
CA PHE A 14 -15.22 13.69 22.50
C PHE A 14 -13.94 13.13 21.85
N GLU A 15 -13.25 12.20 22.53
CA GLU A 15 -12.07 11.54 21.97
C GLU A 15 -12.51 10.47 20.95
N HIS A 16 -12.14 10.69 19.68
CA HIS A 16 -12.44 9.76 18.60
C HIS A 16 -11.17 9.46 17.80
N ASP A 17 -10.73 8.21 17.80
CA ASP A 17 -9.63 7.73 16.96
C ASP A 17 -10.03 7.79 15.47
N ALA A 18 -9.32 8.65 14.73
CA ALA A 18 -9.64 9.04 13.36
C ALA A 18 -9.05 8.12 12.26
N CYS A 19 -8.78 6.84 12.55
CA CYS A 19 -8.28 5.89 11.55
C CYS A 19 -9.01 4.54 11.61
N GLY A 20 -9.51 4.07 10.46
CA GLY A 20 -10.13 2.76 10.30
C GLY A 20 -9.18 1.70 9.77
N VAL A 21 -9.16 0.51 10.40
CA VAL A 21 -8.43 -0.67 9.92
C VAL A 21 -9.40 -1.84 9.82
N GLY A 22 -9.24 -2.67 8.80
CA GLY A 22 -9.97 -3.92 8.65
C GLY A 22 -9.15 -4.95 7.88
N PHE A 23 -9.54 -6.22 7.97
CA PHE A 23 -8.90 -7.30 7.23
C PHE A 23 -9.95 -8.25 6.66
N VAL A 24 -9.60 -8.93 5.57
CA VAL A 24 -10.41 -9.97 4.94
C VAL A 24 -9.51 -11.18 4.74
N ALA A 25 -9.96 -12.35 5.20
CA ALA A 25 -9.23 -13.60 5.06
C ALA A 25 -10.15 -14.68 4.49
N ASN A 26 -9.59 -15.53 3.63
CA ASN A 26 -10.23 -16.78 3.24
C ASN A 26 -9.69 -17.90 4.12
N ILE A 27 -10.55 -18.43 4.99
CA ILE A 27 -10.19 -19.45 6.00
C ILE A 27 -9.65 -20.73 5.35
N LYS A 28 -10.07 -21.04 4.11
CA LYS A 28 -9.58 -22.20 3.35
C LYS A 28 -8.27 -21.92 2.61
N GLY A 29 -7.71 -20.72 2.72
CA GLY A 29 -6.47 -20.32 2.06
C GLY A 29 -6.58 -20.15 0.53
N VAL A 30 -7.80 -20.17 -0.03
CA VAL A 30 -7.98 -20.08 -1.48
C VAL A 30 -7.78 -18.65 -1.97
N LYS A 31 -6.78 -18.45 -2.83
CA LYS A 31 -6.49 -17.16 -3.48
C LYS A 31 -7.59 -16.81 -4.47
N SER A 32 -8.21 -15.64 -4.32
CA SER A 32 -9.25 -15.14 -5.23
C SER A 32 -9.23 -13.63 -5.30
N HIS A 33 -9.52 -13.08 -6.48
CA HIS A 33 -9.72 -11.64 -6.67
C HIS A 33 -10.92 -11.11 -5.86
N GLN A 34 -11.84 -11.99 -5.43
CA GLN A 34 -12.94 -11.62 -4.56
C GLN A 34 -12.48 -11.01 -3.23
N ILE A 35 -11.38 -11.52 -2.65
CA ILE A 35 -10.82 -10.99 -1.38
C ILE A 35 -10.33 -9.55 -1.58
N ILE A 36 -9.76 -9.24 -2.74
CA ILE A 36 -9.32 -7.89 -3.08
C ILE A 36 -10.52 -6.95 -3.17
N LYS A 37 -11.59 -7.37 -3.87
CA LYS A 37 -12.84 -6.60 -3.94
C LYS A 37 -13.44 -6.33 -2.57
N GLN A 38 -13.45 -7.33 -1.69
CA GLN A 38 -13.92 -7.19 -0.31
C GLN A 38 -13.04 -6.23 0.49
N GLY A 39 -11.72 -6.30 0.37
CA GLY A 39 -10.81 -5.35 1.03
C GLY A 39 -11.01 -3.91 0.57
N LEU A 40 -11.24 -3.69 -0.73
CA LEU A 40 -11.60 -2.37 -1.27
C LEU A 40 -12.95 -1.90 -0.73
N GLN A 41 -13.95 -2.79 -0.63
CA GLN A 41 -15.25 -2.44 -0.05
C GLN A 41 -15.13 -2.04 1.43
N VAL A 42 -14.24 -2.69 2.18
CA VAL A 42 -13.94 -2.32 3.56
C VAL A 42 -13.40 -0.89 3.64
N LEU A 43 -12.47 -0.51 2.76
CA LEU A 43 -11.98 0.88 2.68
C LEU A 43 -13.11 1.88 2.35
N VAL A 44 -13.96 1.56 1.37
CA VAL A 44 -15.12 2.40 1.02
C VAL A 44 -16.04 2.61 2.23
N ASN A 45 -16.30 1.54 2.98
CA ASN A 45 -17.16 1.61 4.17
C ASN A 45 -16.51 2.41 5.30
N MET A 46 -15.17 2.51 5.34
CA MET A 46 -14.42 3.30 6.33
C MET A 46 -14.22 4.77 5.94
N LYS A 47 -14.77 5.22 4.80
CA LYS A 47 -14.64 6.62 4.35
C LYS A 47 -15.06 7.65 5.40
N HIS A 48 -16.09 7.36 6.20
CA HIS A 48 -16.56 8.22 7.29
C HIS A 48 -15.55 8.39 8.43
N ARG A 49 -14.52 7.54 8.49
CA ARG A 49 -13.40 7.62 9.43
C ARG A 49 -12.13 8.17 8.79
N GLY A 50 -12.15 8.51 7.51
CA GLY A 50 -11.01 9.11 6.83
C GLY A 50 -11.02 10.61 7.03
N ALA A 51 -9.86 11.19 7.33
CA ALA A 51 -9.66 12.62 7.20
C ALA A 51 -9.75 13.01 5.72
N THR A 52 -10.64 13.97 5.43
CA THR A 52 -10.78 14.56 4.10
C THR A 52 -10.00 15.85 4.06
N GLY A 53 -9.20 16.06 3.01
CA GLY A 53 -8.51 17.33 2.80
C GLY A 53 -9.48 18.45 2.40
N TYR A 54 -8.94 19.65 2.21
CA TYR A 54 -9.72 20.83 1.82
C TYR A 54 -10.38 20.67 0.43
N GLU A 55 -9.78 19.87 -0.46
CA GLU A 55 -10.29 19.59 -1.81
C GLU A 55 -10.95 18.21 -1.89
N LYS A 56 -12.01 18.08 -2.71
CA LYS A 56 -12.82 16.85 -2.81
C LYS A 56 -12.04 15.62 -3.28
N ASN A 57 -10.94 15.82 -3.98
CA ASN A 57 -10.02 14.81 -4.53
C ASN A 57 -8.83 14.51 -3.60
N THR A 58 -8.78 15.09 -2.40
CA THR A 58 -7.68 14.90 -1.45
C THR A 58 -8.13 14.14 -0.21
N GLY A 59 -7.22 13.32 0.33
CA GLY A 59 -7.39 12.64 1.61
C GLY A 59 -6.03 12.21 2.14
N ASP A 60 -5.97 11.93 3.45
CA ASP A 60 -4.70 11.72 4.14
C ASP A 60 -4.02 10.40 3.75
N GLY A 61 -4.81 9.39 3.38
CA GLY A 61 -4.29 8.13 2.85
C GLY A 61 -5.26 6.96 2.95
N ALA A 62 -5.15 6.03 2.01
CA ALA A 62 -5.81 4.73 2.05
C ALA A 62 -4.92 3.69 1.36
N GLY A 63 -4.99 2.44 1.80
CA GLY A 63 -4.16 1.38 1.22
C GLY A 63 -4.65 -0.01 1.59
N ILE A 64 -4.21 -0.99 0.79
CA ILE A 64 -4.38 -2.42 1.10
C ILE A 64 -3.01 -3.09 1.09
N LEU A 65 -2.78 -3.96 2.05
CA LEU A 65 -1.66 -4.91 2.03
C LEU A 65 -2.18 -6.26 1.56
N MET A 66 -1.49 -6.89 0.61
CA MET A 66 -1.86 -8.20 0.09
C MET A 66 -0.63 -9.04 -0.24
N GLN A 67 -0.85 -10.34 -0.39
CA GLN A 67 0.17 -11.27 -0.88
C GLN A 67 0.60 -10.92 -2.30
N ILE A 68 1.84 -11.29 -2.67
CA ILE A 68 2.33 -11.13 -4.05
C ILE A 68 1.42 -11.90 -5.02
N PRO A 69 0.77 -11.22 -5.98
CA PRO A 69 -0.17 -11.84 -6.90
C PRO A 69 0.58 -12.45 -8.09
N ASP A 70 1.22 -13.61 -7.90
CA ASP A 70 2.14 -14.23 -8.89
C ASP A 70 1.60 -14.25 -10.33
N LYS A 71 0.36 -14.70 -10.54
CA LYS A 71 -0.27 -14.73 -11.87
C LYS A 71 -0.31 -13.34 -12.54
N PHE A 72 -0.63 -12.31 -11.78
CA PHE A 72 -0.65 -10.94 -12.27
C PHE A 72 0.78 -10.43 -12.53
N MET A 73 1.70 -10.68 -11.59
CA MET A 73 3.09 -10.22 -11.70
C MET A 73 3.79 -10.82 -12.91
N ARG A 74 3.61 -12.12 -13.21
CA ARG A 74 4.17 -12.75 -14.41
C ARG A 74 3.70 -12.06 -15.68
N LYS A 75 2.40 -11.79 -15.82
CA LYS A 75 1.86 -11.06 -16.97
C LYS A 75 2.46 -9.65 -17.06
N ALA A 76 2.43 -8.90 -15.97
CA ALA A 76 2.87 -7.51 -15.94
C ALA A 76 4.39 -7.32 -16.12
N CYS A 77 5.19 -8.30 -15.70
CA CYS A 77 6.65 -8.31 -15.89
C CYS A 77 7.05 -8.77 -17.30
N ALA A 78 6.31 -9.72 -17.89
CA ALA A 78 6.55 -10.16 -19.27
C ALA A 78 6.42 -9.00 -20.28
N GLU A 79 5.45 -8.10 -20.08
CA GLU A 79 5.29 -6.86 -20.88
C GLU A 79 6.52 -5.93 -20.85
N ARG A 80 7.45 -6.16 -19.90
CA ARG A 80 8.68 -5.39 -19.70
C ARG A 80 9.94 -6.24 -19.93
N ASN A 81 9.82 -7.44 -20.49
CA ASN A 81 10.91 -8.40 -20.67
C ASN A 81 11.61 -8.77 -19.34
N ILE A 82 10.87 -8.79 -18.24
CA ILE A 82 11.36 -9.23 -16.93
C ILE A 82 10.88 -10.66 -16.70
N GLU A 83 11.81 -11.61 -16.69
CA GLU A 83 11.51 -13.01 -16.37
C GLU A 83 11.53 -13.23 -14.86
N LEU A 84 10.44 -13.78 -14.32
CA LEU A 84 10.30 -14.04 -12.89
C LEU A 84 10.64 -15.50 -12.54
N PRO A 85 11.49 -15.72 -11.51
CA PRO A 85 11.66 -17.04 -10.89
C PRO A 85 10.33 -17.68 -10.45
N PRO A 86 10.33 -18.96 -10.06
CA PRO A 86 9.16 -19.61 -9.46
C PRO A 86 8.56 -18.81 -8.29
N ALA A 87 7.25 -18.96 -8.08
CA ALA A 87 6.57 -18.29 -6.99
C ALA A 87 7.23 -18.62 -5.63
N GLY A 88 7.49 -17.60 -4.81
CA GLY A 88 8.23 -17.74 -3.55
C GLY A 88 9.76 -17.65 -3.69
N GLN A 89 10.30 -17.60 -4.90
CA GLN A 89 11.74 -17.39 -5.17
C GLN A 89 12.04 -16.01 -5.75
N TYR A 90 11.12 -15.05 -5.61
CA TYR A 90 11.35 -13.67 -5.98
C TYR A 90 10.66 -12.72 -4.99
N GLY A 91 11.25 -11.55 -4.78
CA GLY A 91 10.70 -10.46 -3.99
C GLY A 91 10.17 -9.32 -4.87
N VAL A 92 9.29 -8.51 -4.31
CA VAL A 92 8.80 -7.28 -4.94
C VAL A 92 8.94 -6.13 -3.94
N GLY A 93 9.64 -5.07 -4.34
CA GLY A 93 9.67 -3.80 -3.62
C GLY A 93 8.70 -2.80 -4.25
N MET A 94 7.87 -2.15 -3.44
CA MET A 94 7.08 -0.99 -3.84
C MET A 94 7.78 0.26 -3.30
N VAL A 95 8.27 1.12 -4.20
CA VAL A 95 9.11 2.27 -3.83
C VAL A 95 8.53 3.54 -4.45
N PHE A 96 8.43 4.60 -3.65
CA PHE A 96 8.16 5.94 -4.15
C PHE A 96 9.47 6.66 -4.46
N LEU A 97 9.55 7.23 -5.65
CA LEU A 97 10.75 7.89 -6.17
C LEU A 97 10.43 9.36 -6.43
N PRO A 98 11.43 10.26 -6.29
CA PRO A 98 11.24 11.67 -6.58
C PRO A 98 10.82 11.89 -8.06
N PRO A 99 10.13 13.02 -8.35
CA PRO A 99 9.74 13.37 -9.71
C PRO A 99 10.96 13.71 -10.58
N ASP A 100 12.02 14.25 -9.99
CA ASP A 100 13.26 14.57 -10.68
C ASP A 100 13.95 13.30 -11.24
N LEU A 101 14.29 13.34 -12.53
CA LEU A 101 14.83 12.18 -13.24
C LEU A 101 16.25 11.82 -12.79
N SER A 102 17.07 12.80 -12.43
CA SER A 102 18.45 12.55 -12.02
C SER A 102 18.50 11.88 -10.64
N GLN A 103 17.72 12.39 -9.69
CA GLN A 103 17.57 11.81 -8.36
C GLN A 103 16.92 10.42 -8.44
N ARG A 104 15.90 10.25 -9.29
CA ARG A 104 15.27 8.95 -9.51
C ARG A 104 16.28 7.91 -9.97
N ARG A 105 17.06 8.22 -11.01
CA ARG A 105 18.08 7.30 -11.55
C ARG A 105 19.13 6.94 -10.49
N ALA A 106 19.59 7.93 -9.72
CA ALA A 106 20.52 7.69 -8.63
C ALA A 106 19.96 6.71 -7.58
N ILE A 107 18.69 6.86 -7.20
CA ILE A 107 18.03 5.95 -6.25
C ILE A 107 17.79 4.56 -6.86
N GLU A 108 17.38 4.47 -8.13
CA GLU A 108 17.23 3.19 -8.84
C GLU A 108 18.56 2.43 -8.90
N ASP A 109 19.68 3.14 -9.14
CA ASP A 109 21.03 2.58 -9.12
C ASP A 109 21.42 2.07 -7.74
N ILE A 110 21.12 2.84 -6.68
CA ILE A 110 21.33 2.41 -5.29
C ILE A 110 20.53 1.15 -4.99
N CYS A 111 19.24 1.09 -5.34
CA CYS A 111 18.42 -0.10 -5.13
C CYS A 111 19.02 -1.34 -5.83
N ARG A 112 19.47 -1.19 -7.07
CA ARG A 112 20.14 -2.27 -7.82
C ARG A 112 21.42 -2.73 -7.13
N GLN A 113 22.28 -1.78 -6.73
CA GLN A 113 23.54 -2.08 -6.05
C GLN A 113 23.31 -2.81 -4.72
N MET A 114 22.33 -2.37 -3.92
CA MET A 114 22.00 -3.00 -2.64
C MET A 114 21.49 -4.42 -2.82
N VAL A 115 20.60 -4.66 -3.78
CA VAL A 115 20.12 -6.03 -4.11
C VAL A 115 21.30 -6.94 -4.46
N GLN A 116 22.26 -6.44 -5.25
CA GLN A 116 23.45 -7.21 -5.63
C GLN A 116 24.42 -7.41 -4.45
N ALA A 117 24.59 -6.40 -3.60
CA ALA A 117 25.45 -6.47 -2.42
C ALA A 117 24.96 -7.52 -1.41
N GLU A 118 23.64 -7.72 -1.30
CA GLU A 118 23.01 -8.77 -0.51
C GLU A 118 23.00 -10.15 -1.21
N GLY A 119 23.75 -10.30 -2.31
CA GLY A 119 23.89 -11.56 -3.05
C GLY A 119 22.65 -11.96 -3.86
N GLN A 120 21.69 -11.06 -4.06
CA GLN A 120 20.47 -11.33 -4.81
C GLN A 120 20.61 -10.90 -6.29
N LYS A 121 19.80 -11.51 -7.16
CA LYS A 121 19.70 -11.11 -8.56
C LYS A 121 18.70 -9.98 -8.72
N TYR A 122 19.15 -8.82 -9.19
CA TYR A 122 18.25 -7.75 -9.62
C TYR A 122 17.50 -8.15 -10.90
N LEU A 123 16.18 -8.27 -10.82
CA LEU A 123 15.33 -8.71 -11.94
C LEU A 123 14.88 -7.57 -12.85
N GLY A 124 14.69 -6.37 -12.30
CA GLY A 124 14.28 -5.20 -13.06
C GLY A 124 13.33 -4.28 -12.31
N LEU A 125 12.95 -3.18 -12.97
CA LEU A 125 12.03 -2.17 -12.46
C LEU A 125 10.77 -2.12 -13.31
N ARG A 126 9.62 -1.96 -12.67
CA ARG A 126 8.33 -1.75 -13.34
C ARG A 126 7.69 -0.48 -12.82
N LYS A 127 7.44 0.47 -13.72
CA LYS A 127 6.60 1.64 -13.40
C LYS A 127 5.17 1.16 -13.12
N VAL A 128 4.65 1.48 -11.94
CA VAL A 128 3.25 1.21 -11.57
C VAL A 128 2.37 2.20 -12.34
N PRO A 129 1.35 1.72 -13.08
CA PRO A 129 0.39 2.61 -13.71
C PRO A 129 -0.43 3.33 -12.62
N THR A 130 -0.51 4.65 -12.73
CA THR A 130 -1.31 5.52 -11.86
C THR A 130 -2.15 6.45 -12.73
N ASP A 131 -3.26 6.91 -12.18
CA ASP A 131 -4.11 7.92 -12.80
C ASP A 131 -4.24 9.09 -11.83
N ASN A 132 -3.75 10.25 -12.26
CA ASN A 132 -3.80 11.50 -11.49
C ASN A 132 -4.75 12.50 -12.16
N SER A 133 -5.60 12.06 -13.10
CA SER A 133 -6.66 12.90 -13.63
C SER A 133 -7.67 13.23 -12.53
N THR A 134 -8.19 14.45 -12.59
CA THR A 134 -9.20 15.00 -11.68
C THR A 134 -10.54 15.14 -12.37
#